data_AF-A0A0N0S188-F1
#
_entry.id   AF-A0A0N0S188-F1
#
_cell.length_a   1.000
_cell.length_b   1.000
_cell.length_c   1.000
_cell.angle_alpha   90.00
_cell.angle_beta   90.00
_cell.angle_gamma   90.00
#
_symmetry.space_group_name_H-M   'P 1'
#
loop_
_entity.id
_entity.type
_entity.pdbx_description
1 polymer ?
#
loop_
_entity_poly.entity_id
_entity_poly.type
_entity_poly.pdbx_seq_one_letter_code
_entity_poly.pdbx_strand_id
1 'polypeptide(L)'
;MSEPIQVRQSGTGEWLTLDDTTVTTHGDRRHVSIPADSQFASRLTAAGLRRYLVTIGEPGQPDTWHGLIHTWSHNDQRLIIDVRPAATIEDLQG
;
A
#
# COMPACT_ATOMS: atom_id res chain seq x y z
N MET A 1 -10.94 3.24 14.89
CA MET A 1 -9.64 3.85 14.58
C MET A 1 -9.16 3.19 13.30
N SER A 2 -8.78 3.96 12.29
CA SER A 2 -8.23 3.38 11.04
C SER A 2 -6.85 2.82 11.32
N GLU A 3 -6.55 1.63 10.80
CA GLU A 3 -5.24 1.01 10.95
C GLU A 3 -4.17 1.85 10.23
N PRO A 4 -2.98 2.06 10.82
CA PRO A 4 -1.92 2.77 10.11
C PRO A 4 -1.49 1.94 8.90
N ILE A 5 -1.40 2.59 7.75
CA ILE A 5 -0.91 1.97 6.52
C ILE A 5 0.37 2.67 6.14
N GLN A 6 1.42 1.89 5.90
CA GLN A 6 2.68 2.39 5.43
C GLN A 6 3.03 1.77 4.10
N VAL A 7 3.68 2.55 3.25
CA VAL A 7 4.15 2.09 1.95
C VAL A 7 5.60 2.45 1.76
N ARG A 8 6.36 1.54 1.14
CA ARG A 8 7.77 1.74 0.84
C ARG A 8 8.03 1.34 -0.60
N GLN A 9 8.60 2.27 -1.34
CA GLN A 9 9.06 1.96 -2.70
C GLN A 9 10.34 1.14 -2.63
N SER A 10 10.40 0.04 -3.40
CA SER A 10 11.65 -0.67 -3.64
C SER A 10 12.66 0.28 -4.32
N GLY A 11 13.88 0.31 -3.80
CA GLY A 11 14.99 1.15 -4.30
C GLY A 11 15.22 2.47 -3.55
N THR A 12 14.20 3.21 -3.11
CA THR A 12 14.41 4.45 -2.32
C THR A 12 14.53 4.18 -0.84
N GLY A 13 13.91 3.11 -0.35
CA GLY A 13 14.01 2.71 1.05
C GLY A 13 13.12 3.48 2.03
N GLU A 14 12.54 4.60 1.59
CA GLU A 14 11.73 5.47 2.45
C GLU A 14 10.33 4.90 2.69
N TRP A 15 9.93 4.88 3.96
CA TRP A 15 8.56 4.59 4.38
C TRP A 15 7.72 5.85 4.35
N LEU A 16 6.53 5.75 3.77
CA LEU A 16 5.51 6.79 3.75
C LEU A 16 4.27 6.27 4.47
N THR A 17 3.74 7.01 5.42
CA THR A 17 2.43 6.72 6.01
C THR A 17 1.34 7.23 5.08
N LEU A 18 0.30 6.43 4.87
CA LEU A 18 -0.90 6.83 4.17
C LEU A 18 -1.95 7.30 5.18
N ASP A 19 -2.43 8.52 5.00
CA ASP A 19 -3.50 9.12 5.79
C ASP A 19 -4.85 8.97 5.09
N ASP A 20 -5.94 9.13 5.86
CA ASP A 20 -7.33 9.04 5.37
C ASP A 20 -7.62 7.78 4.55
N THR A 21 -7.07 6.66 5.02
CA THR A 21 -7.17 5.38 4.34
C THR A 21 -8.39 4.59 4.76
N THR A 22 -8.89 3.78 3.83
CA THR A 22 -9.88 2.75 4.11
C THR A 22 -9.38 1.43 3.56
N VAL A 23 -9.38 0.38 4.39
CA VAL A 23 -8.97 -0.97 3.99
C VAL A 23 -10.20 -1.85 3.89
N THR A 24 -10.33 -2.55 2.77
CA THR A 24 -11.33 -3.62 2.58
C THR A 24 -10.63 -4.91 2.20
N THR A 25 -11.16 -6.03 2.69
CA THR A 25 -10.55 -7.35 2.48
C THR A 25 -11.37 -8.12 1.46
N HIS A 26 -10.69 -8.62 0.42
CA HIS A 26 -11.30 -9.41 -0.66
C HIS A 26 -10.52 -10.71 -0.83
N GLY A 27 -10.91 -11.76 -0.10
CA GLY A 27 -10.15 -13.01 -0.05
C GLY A 27 -8.79 -12.80 0.61
N ASP A 28 -7.71 -13.20 -0.08
CA ASP A 28 -6.33 -13.01 0.36
C ASP A 28 -5.80 -11.57 0.13
N ARG A 29 -6.55 -10.74 -0.60
CA ARG A 29 -6.13 -9.40 -1.01
C ARG A 29 -6.70 -8.32 -0.11
N ARG A 30 -5.99 -7.19 -0.08
CA ARG A 30 -6.41 -5.96 0.61
C ARG A 30 -6.55 -4.86 -0.41
N HIS A 31 -7.72 -4.24 -0.47
CA HIS A 31 -7.94 -3.02 -1.24
C HIS A 31 -7.77 -1.83 -0.30
N VAL A 32 -6.77 -1.00 -0.59
CA VAL A 32 -6.50 0.23 0.14
C VAL A 32 -7.02 1.40 -0.67
N SER A 33 -7.96 2.15 -0.10
CA SER A 33 -8.49 3.36 -0.70
C SER A 33 -7.91 4.60 -0.02
N ILE A 34 -7.32 5.49 -0.82
CA ILE A 34 -6.76 6.76 -0.36
C ILE A 34 -7.31 7.92 -1.18
N PRO A 35 -7.25 9.17 -0.69
CA PRO A 35 -7.60 10.35 -1.50
C PRO A 35 -6.76 10.43 -2.78
N ALA A 36 -7.41 10.72 -3.91
CA ALA A 36 -6.74 10.81 -5.22
C ALA A 36 -5.74 11.98 -5.31
N ASP A 37 -5.93 13.01 -4.48
CA ASP A 37 -5.06 14.19 -4.33
C ASP A 37 -3.89 13.96 -3.36
N SER A 38 -3.80 12.78 -2.73
CA SER A 38 -2.68 12.46 -1.84
C SER A 38 -1.33 12.48 -2.58
N GLN A 39 -0.27 12.86 -1.86
CA GLN A 39 1.10 12.83 -2.41
C GLN A 39 1.47 11.43 -2.90
N PHE A 40 1.02 10.39 -2.21
CA PHE A 40 1.25 9.01 -2.63
C PHE A 40 0.51 8.68 -3.92
N ALA A 41 -0.76 9.09 -4.09
CA ALA A 41 -1.50 8.84 -5.32
C ALA A 41 -0.83 9.48 -6.55
N SER A 42 -0.36 10.72 -6.41
CA SER A 42 0.42 11.41 -7.45
C SER A 42 1.72 10.67 -7.76
N ARG A 43 2.44 10.20 -6.73
CA ARG A 43 3.67 9.42 -6.87
C ARG A 43 3.43 8.08 -7.57
N LEU A 44 2.44 7.31 -7.15
CA LEU A 44 2.12 6.00 -7.72
C LEU A 44 1.71 6.12 -9.19
N THR A 45 0.91 7.13 -9.52
CA THR A 45 0.49 7.43 -10.90
C THR A 45 1.67 7.80 -11.78
N ALA A 46 2.59 8.65 -11.31
CA ALA A 46 3.76 9.07 -12.07
C ALA A 46 4.85 7.98 -12.18
N ALA A 47 5.01 7.17 -11.14
CA ALA A 47 6.03 6.12 -11.07
C ALA A 47 5.65 4.84 -11.83
N GLY A 48 4.35 4.61 -12.06
CA GLY A 48 3.82 3.36 -12.58
C GLY A 48 3.83 2.24 -11.54
N LEU A 49 3.65 0.99 -11.99
CA LEU A 49 3.67 -0.21 -11.14
C LEU A 49 5.10 -0.59 -10.69
N ARG A 50 5.79 0.32 -9.98
CA ARG A 50 7.01 -0.05 -9.25
C ARG A 50 6.64 -0.97 -8.08
N ARG A 51 7.57 -1.79 -7.62
CA ARG A 51 7.36 -2.65 -6.45
C ARG A 51 7.23 -1.77 -5.20
N TYR A 52 6.02 -1.54 -4.75
CA TYR A 52 5.73 -0.91 -3.47
C TYR A 52 5.33 -1.98 -2.45
N LEU A 53 6.09 -2.06 -1.37
CA LEU A 53 5.72 -2.80 -0.17
C LEU A 53 4.67 -2.00 0.59
N VAL A 54 3.60 -2.67 1.01
CA VAL A 54 2.53 -2.11 1.84
C VAL A 54 2.50 -2.89 3.15
N THR A 55 2.49 -2.15 4.25
CA THR A 55 2.26 -2.63 5.61
C THR A 55 0.93 -2.09 6.10
N ILE A 56 0.06 -2.94 6.61
CA ILE A 56 -1.22 -2.58 7.19
C ILE A 56 -1.21 -3.06 8.65
N GLY A 57 -1.39 -2.13 9.59
CA GLY A 57 -1.25 -2.38 11.02
C GLY A 57 0.01 -1.76 11.61
N GLU A 58 0.15 -1.85 12.93
CA GLU A 58 1.27 -1.25 13.65
C GLU A 58 2.58 -2.02 13.42
N PRO A 59 3.65 -1.37 12.91
CA PRO A 59 4.93 -2.05 12.65
C PRO A 59 5.48 -2.78 13.88
N GLY A 60 5.85 -4.05 13.69
CA GLY A 60 6.41 -4.88 14.75
C GLY A 60 5.36 -5.61 15.60
N GLN A 61 4.06 -5.42 15.33
CA GLN A 61 3.00 -6.24 15.92
C GLN A 61 2.80 -7.54 15.14
N PRO A 62 2.44 -8.65 15.80
CA PRO A 62 2.21 -9.94 15.13
C PRO A 62 1.05 -9.91 14.12
N ASP A 63 0.12 -8.97 14.29
CA ASP A 63 -1.03 -8.78 13.39
C ASP A 63 -0.71 -7.88 12.17
N THR A 64 0.55 -7.45 12.00
CA THR A 64 0.95 -6.64 10.85
C THR A 64 0.81 -7.44 9.57
N TRP A 65 0.01 -6.93 8.64
CA TRP A 65 -0.16 -7.53 7.32
C TRP A 65 0.79 -6.89 6.32
N HIS A 66 1.41 -7.71 5.48
CA HIS A 66 2.37 -7.28 4.46
C HIS A 66 1.92 -7.69 3.05
N GLY A 67 2.10 -6.79 2.10
CA GLY A 67 1.78 -7.08 0.71
C GLY A 67 2.47 -6.18 -0.30
N LEU A 68 2.23 -6.47 -1.57
CA LEU A 68 2.72 -5.70 -2.70
C LEU A 68 1.57 -5.08 -3.47
N ILE A 69 1.75 -3.83 -3.91
CA ILE A 69 0.84 -3.22 -4.87
C ILE A 69 0.88 -4.05 -6.16
N HIS A 70 -0.25 -4.65 -6.50
CA HIS A 70 -0.42 -5.43 -7.71
C HIS A 70 -0.97 -4.60 -8.87
N THR A 71 -2.07 -3.89 -8.60
CA THR A 71 -2.74 -3.01 -9.54
C THR A 71 -3.30 -1.83 -8.78
N TRP A 72 -3.67 -0.77 -9.50
CA TRP A 72 -4.37 0.36 -8.92
C TRP A 72 -5.30 0.96 -9.97
N SER A 73 -6.36 1.60 -9.49
CA SER A 73 -7.33 2.33 -10.31
C SER A 73 -7.69 3.62 -9.61
N HIS A 74 -7.83 4.71 -10.37
CA HIS A 74 -8.33 5.97 -9.83
C HIS A 74 -9.79 6.17 -10.23
N ASN A 75 -10.54 6.83 -9.35
CA ASN A 75 -11.79 7.51 -9.69
C ASN A 75 -11.66 9.00 -9.28
N ASP A 76 -12.67 9.82 -9.56
CA ASP A 76 -12.63 11.28 -9.33
C ASP A 76 -12.25 11.71 -7.90
N GLN A 77 -12.41 10.83 -6.90
CA GLN A 77 -12.19 11.19 -5.49
C GLN A 77 -11.10 10.35 -4.80
N ARG A 78 -10.90 9.10 -5.22
CA ARG A 78 -10.03 8.15 -4.53
C ARG A 78 -9.21 7.30 -5.50
N LEU A 79 -8.03 6.94 -5.04
CA LEU A 79 -7.22 5.89 -5.62
C LEU A 79 -7.50 4.58 -4.86
N ILE A 80 -7.81 3.52 -5.59
CA ILE A 80 -8.00 2.17 -5.06
C ILE A 80 -6.78 1.35 -5.45
N ILE A 81 -6.09 0.83 -4.46
CA ILE A 81 -4.86 0.06 -4.59
C ILE A 81 -5.18 -1.39 -4.26
N ASP A 82 -4.98 -2.30 -5.21
CA ASP A 82 -5.05 -3.74 -4.97
C ASP A 82 -3.69 -4.23 -4.44
N VAL A 83 -3.70 -4.74 -3.22
CA VAL A 83 -2.52 -5.24 -2.54
C VAL A 83 -2.63 -6.75 -2.39
N ARG A 84 -1.67 -7.46 -2.99
CA ARG A 84 -1.56 -8.92 -2.86
C ARG A 84 -0.63 -9.28 -1.70
N PRO A 85 -0.89 -10.39 -0.99
CA PRO A 85 -0.03 -10.83 0.09
C PRO A 85 1.37 -11.14 -0.47
N ALA A 86 2.40 -10.70 0.25
CA ALA A 86 3.77 -11.04 -0.04
C ALA A 86 4.17 -12.24 0.83
N ALA A 87 4.86 -13.24 0.25
CA ALA A 87 5.24 -14.44 0.98
C ALA A 87 6.29 -14.17 2.07
N THR A 88 7.24 -13.25 1.85
CA THR A 88 8.24 -12.82 2.83
C THR A 88 8.73 -11.39 2.55
N ILE A 89 9.24 -10.69 3.58
CA ILE A 89 9.92 -9.37 3.45
C ILE A 89 11.21 -9.48 2.62
N GLU A 90 11.79 -10.66 2.50
CA GLU A 90 13.00 -10.91 1.71
C GLU A 90 12.73 -10.98 0.21
N ASP A 91 11.56 -11.46 -0.22
CA ASP A 91 11.08 -11.37 -1.62
C ASP A 91 10.85 -9.89 -2.06
N LEU A 92 10.85 -8.96 -1.09
CA LEU A 92 10.53 -7.54 -1.25
C LEU A 92 11.78 -6.64 -1.37
N GLN A 93 12.99 -7.19 -1.18
CA GLN A 93 14.27 -6.45 -1.25
C GLN A 93 15.13 -6.80 -2.47
N GLY A 94 14.76 -7.83 -3.26
CA GLY A 94 15.46 -8.29 -4.45
C GLY A 94 15.08 -7.60 -5.76
#